data_AF-A0AAV6YLU1-F1
#
_entry.id   AF-A0AAV6YLU1-F1
#
_cell.length_a   1.000
_cell.length_b   1.000
_cell.length_c   1.000
_cell.angle_alpha   90.00
_cell.angle_beta   90.00
_cell.angle_gamma   90.00
#
_symmetry.space_group_name_H-M   'P 1'
#
loop_
_entity.id
_entity.type
_entity.pdbx_description
1 polymer ?
#
loop_
_entity_poly.entity_id
_entity_poly.type
_entity_poly.pdbx_seq_one_letter_code
_entity_poly.pdbx_strand_id
1 'polypeptide(L)'
;MTLVLFSLEVALRCGPRFAPCALRFTLRDFLLRSCLDVVEDLGEKNPLTLRLLILHSVLLLRQEYSPYVQRHTYCWRQKDLRNALQAVRTVMAQCKDWDQALPFITGAIIYGGHILEEDDVRSVTAVAQHCLQEPHHGSGRGLSHVMSALVAGGGS
;
A
#
# COMPACT_ATOMS: atom_id res chain seq x y z
N MET A 1 -7.85 1.36 13.03
CA MET A 1 -8.69 2.06 12.02
C MET A 1 -8.51 3.58 12.04
N THR A 2 -8.16 4.18 13.17
CA THR A 2 -8.04 5.63 13.30
C THR A 2 -6.80 6.19 12.59
N LEU A 3 -5.63 5.54 12.64
CA LEU A 3 -4.35 6.14 12.21
C LEU A 3 -4.17 6.31 10.68
N VAL A 4 -4.63 5.35 9.87
CA VAL A 4 -4.51 5.42 8.39
C VAL A 4 -5.49 6.44 7.82
N LEU A 5 -6.71 6.48 8.36
CA LEU A 5 -7.68 7.53 8.04
C LEU A 5 -7.22 8.89 8.59
N PHE A 6 -6.63 8.96 9.78
CA PHE A 6 -6.08 10.22 10.31
C PHE A 6 -4.99 10.78 9.40
N SER A 7 -4.07 9.93 8.93
CA SER A 7 -2.94 10.39 8.11
C SER A 7 -3.40 10.86 6.72
N LEU A 8 -4.39 10.19 6.12
CA LEU A 8 -5.01 10.64 4.86
C LEU A 8 -5.92 11.86 5.05
N GLU A 9 -6.72 11.91 6.12
CA GLU A 9 -7.60 13.04 6.44
C GLU A 9 -6.80 14.29 6.82
N VAL A 10 -5.66 14.16 7.51
CA VAL A 10 -4.77 15.29 7.82
C VAL A 10 -4.17 15.87 6.53
N ALA A 11 -3.71 15.02 5.61
CA ALA A 11 -3.24 15.48 4.30
C ALA A 11 -4.36 16.14 3.46
N LEU A 12 -5.60 15.66 3.58
CA LEU A 12 -6.78 16.25 2.92
C LEU A 12 -7.34 17.50 3.64
N ARG A 13 -7.05 17.69 4.93
CA ARG A 13 -7.44 18.86 5.75
C ARG A 13 -6.45 20.01 5.68
N CYS A 14 -5.23 19.80 5.17
CA CYS A 14 -4.33 20.89 4.79
C CYS A 14 -4.94 21.63 3.58
N GLY A 15 -5.69 22.69 3.88
CA GLY A 15 -6.48 23.46 2.91
C GLY A 15 -5.71 24.00 1.69
N PRO A 16 -6.41 24.63 0.74
CA PRO A 16 -5.93 24.91 -0.62
C PRO A 16 -4.80 25.96 -0.74
N ARG A 17 -4.16 26.37 0.37
CA ARG A 17 -3.26 27.53 0.39
C ARG A 17 -1.77 27.24 0.21
N PHE A 18 -1.31 25.99 0.20
CA PHE A 18 0.15 25.73 0.19
C PHE A 18 0.63 24.50 -0.61
N ALA A 19 -0.16 23.97 -1.55
CA ALA A 19 0.33 22.97 -2.51
C ALA A 19 0.69 23.67 -3.83
N PRO A 20 1.93 23.55 -4.36
CA PRO A 20 2.23 23.97 -5.72
C PRO A 20 1.25 23.28 -6.69
N CYS A 21 0.62 24.06 -7.57
CA CYS A 21 -0.47 23.61 -8.45
C CYS A 21 -0.07 22.66 -9.59
N ALA A 22 0.94 21.81 -9.44
CA ALA A 22 1.37 20.89 -10.49
C ALA A 22 1.17 19.44 -10.05
N LEU A 23 0.05 18.84 -10.48
CA LEU A 23 -0.38 17.45 -10.29
C LEU A 23 -0.56 16.97 -8.84
N ARG A 24 -1.80 16.98 -8.36
CA ARG A 24 -2.20 16.15 -7.22
C ARG A 24 -2.40 14.72 -7.69
N PHE A 25 -1.40 13.86 -7.48
CA PHE A 25 -1.57 12.43 -7.71
C PHE A 25 -2.55 11.85 -6.69
N THR A 26 -3.45 10.99 -7.18
CA THR A 26 -4.40 10.23 -6.38
C THR A 26 -3.92 8.79 -6.21
N LEU A 27 -4.53 8.06 -5.27
CA LEU A 27 -4.30 6.63 -5.12
C LEU A 27 -4.57 5.88 -6.44
N ARG A 28 -5.57 6.32 -7.22
CA ARG A 28 -5.91 5.71 -8.51
C ARG A 28 -4.76 5.87 -9.51
N ASP A 29 -4.12 7.03 -9.55
CA ASP A 29 -3.01 7.30 -10.48
C ASP A 29 -1.81 6.39 -10.19
N PHE A 30 -1.45 6.26 -8.90
CA PHE A 30 -0.38 5.36 -8.48
C PHE A 30 -0.75 3.89 -8.70
N LEU A 31 -2.01 3.50 -8.50
CA LEU A 31 -2.47 2.14 -8.75
C LEU A 31 -2.40 1.79 -10.23
N LEU A 32 -2.90 2.65 -11.11
CA LEU A 32 -2.82 2.45 -12.56
C LEU A 32 -1.37 2.33 -13.02
N ARG A 33 -0.48 3.20 -12.53
CA ARG A 33 0.95 3.13 -12.82
C ARG A 33 1.57 1.81 -12.35
N SER A 34 1.30 1.42 -11.10
CA SER A 34 1.80 0.17 -10.52
C SER A 34 1.33 -1.05 -11.31
N CYS A 35 0.06 -1.05 -11.76
CA CYS A 35 -0.51 -2.11 -12.60
C CYS A 35 0.21 -2.22 -13.95
N LEU A 36 0.42 -1.08 -14.64
CA LEU A 36 1.11 -1.06 -15.93
C LEU A 36 2.53 -1.61 -15.81
N ASP A 37 3.24 -1.25 -14.73
CA ASP A 37 4.63 -1.63 -14.52
C ASP A 37 4.83 -3.13 -14.14
N VAL A 38 3.75 -3.87 -13.87
CA VAL A 38 3.79 -5.33 -13.58
C VAL A 38 2.80 -6.13 -14.42
N VAL A 39 2.28 -5.58 -15.52
CA VAL A 39 1.21 -6.22 -16.33
C VAL A 39 1.59 -7.62 -16.82
N GLU A 40 2.87 -7.85 -17.11
CA GLU A 40 3.40 -9.16 -17.53
C GLU A 40 3.57 -10.14 -16.35
N ASP A 41 3.82 -9.61 -15.15
CA ASP A 41 3.99 -10.35 -13.90
C ASP A 41 2.65 -10.64 -13.21
N LEU A 42 1.60 -9.92 -13.60
CA LEU A 42 0.21 -10.13 -13.22
C LEU A 42 -0.32 -11.39 -13.96
N GLY A 43 0.19 -12.55 -13.58
CA GLY A 43 -0.50 -13.82 -13.84
C GLY A 43 -1.90 -13.83 -13.21
N GLU A 44 -2.55 -15.00 -13.18
CA GLU A 44 -3.92 -15.23 -12.67
C GLU A 44 -4.36 -14.22 -11.58
N LYS A 45 -5.56 -13.64 -11.74
CA LYS A 45 -6.12 -12.56 -10.89
C LYS A 45 -6.17 -12.98 -9.41
N ASN A 46 -5.06 -12.82 -8.70
CA ASN A 46 -4.95 -13.16 -7.29
C ASN A 46 -5.32 -11.92 -6.45
N PRO A 47 -6.30 -12.02 -5.53
CA PRO A 47 -6.70 -10.90 -4.67
C PRO A 47 -5.54 -10.36 -3.81
N LEU A 48 -4.55 -11.19 -3.46
CA LEU A 48 -3.35 -10.75 -2.75
C LEU A 48 -2.47 -9.84 -3.60
N THR A 49 -2.38 -10.10 -4.91
CA THR A 49 -1.63 -9.25 -5.83
C THR A 49 -2.24 -7.87 -5.91
N LEU A 50 -3.57 -7.76 -5.98
CA LEU A 50 -4.25 -6.48 -5.95
C LEU A 50 -4.03 -5.73 -4.62
N ARG A 51 -4.11 -6.43 -3.49
CA ARG A 51 -3.81 -5.85 -2.17
C ARG A 51 -2.37 -5.33 -2.08
N LEU A 52 -1.43 -6.03 -2.69
CA LEU A 52 -0.03 -5.61 -2.75
C LEU A 52 0.16 -4.36 -3.64
N LEU A 53 -0.53 -4.29 -4.78
CA LEU A 53 -0.54 -3.11 -5.65
C LEU A 53 -1.13 -1.90 -4.91
N ILE A 54 -2.20 -2.09 -4.16
CA ILE A 54 -2.80 -1.06 -3.31
C ILE A 54 -1.81 -0.62 -2.23
N LEU A 55 -1.17 -1.56 -1.54
CA LEU A 55 -0.13 -1.25 -0.55
C LEU A 55 0.99 -0.40 -1.17
N HIS A 56 1.54 -0.82 -2.31
CA HIS A 56 2.58 -0.07 -3.01
C HIS A 56 2.14 1.34 -3.37
N SER A 57 0.92 1.47 -3.90
CA SER A 57 0.33 2.76 -4.29
C SER A 57 0.11 3.69 -3.09
N VAL A 58 -0.29 3.15 -1.94
CA VAL A 58 -0.39 3.91 -0.68
C VAL A 58 0.98 4.40 -0.23
N LEU A 59 2.04 3.59 -0.36
CA LEU A 59 3.40 4.00 -0.01
C LEU A 59 3.94 5.09 -0.94
N LEU A 60 3.70 4.97 -2.25
CA LEU A 60 4.05 6.02 -3.21
C LEU A 60 3.30 7.33 -2.92
N LEU A 61 2.01 7.24 -2.55
CA LEU A 61 1.26 8.40 -2.10
C LEU A 61 1.87 9.00 -0.82
N ARG A 62 2.28 8.18 0.14
CA ARG A 62 2.94 8.70 1.36
C ARG A 62 4.28 9.37 1.07
N GLN A 63 5.05 8.82 0.13
CA GLN A 63 6.30 9.42 -0.35
C GLN A 63 6.06 10.79 -1.00
N GLU A 64 5.03 10.92 -1.84
CA GLU A 64 4.68 12.17 -2.52
C GLU A 64 4.21 13.26 -1.54
N TYR A 65 3.50 12.88 -0.49
CA TYR A 65 2.98 13.79 0.53
C TYR A 65 3.90 13.89 1.77
N SER A 66 5.14 13.43 1.68
CA SER A 66 6.15 13.73 2.70
C SER A 66 6.45 15.24 2.71
N PRO A 67 6.59 15.93 3.87
CA PRO A 67 6.70 15.43 5.25
C PRO A 67 5.38 15.39 6.04
N TYR A 68 4.22 15.52 5.40
CA TYR A 68 2.93 15.66 6.10
C TYR A 68 2.42 14.35 6.72
N VAL A 69 2.90 13.21 6.26
CA VAL A 69 2.40 11.87 6.61
C VAL A 69 3.48 10.92 7.16
N GLN A 70 4.73 11.40 7.23
CA GLN A 70 5.89 10.66 7.72
C GLN A 70 7.04 11.63 8.02
N ARG A 71 7.97 11.21 8.88
CA ARG A 71 9.05 12.08 9.36
C ARG A 71 10.14 12.30 8.33
N HIS A 72 10.47 11.27 7.55
CA HIS A 72 11.44 11.36 6.45
C HIS A 72 10.83 10.88 5.15
N THR A 73 11.34 11.38 4.03
CA THR A 73 10.99 10.84 2.71
C THR A 73 11.76 9.56 2.46
N TYR A 74 11.05 8.46 2.25
CA TYR A 74 11.61 7.18 1.84
C TYR A 74 11.40 6.98 0.35
N CYS A 75 12.33 6.28 -0.31
CA CYS A 75 12.31 6.09 -1.76
C CYS A 75 11.86 4.66 -2.09
N TRP A 76 10.55 4.45 -2.12
CA TRP A 76 9.97 3.23 -2.65
C TRP A 76 9.91 3.30 -4.18
N ARG A 77 10.32 2.22 -4.82
CA ARG A 77 10.47 2.11 -6.27
C ARG A 77 9.81 0.84 -6.77
N GLN A 78 9.71 0.75 -8.09
CA GLN A 78 9.16 -0.42 -8.77
C GLN A 78 9.90 -1.73 -8.46
N LYS A 79 11.20 -1.64 -8.13
CA LYS A 79 11.98 -2.79 -7.66
C LYS A 79 11.40 -3.38 -6.38
N ASP A 80 10.89 -2.55 -5.48
CA ASP A 80 10.32 -2.99 -4.20
C ASP A 80 8.98 -3.69 -4.42
N LEU A 81 8.16 -3.21 -5.35
CA LEU A 81 6.94 -3.90 -5.77
C LEU A 81 7.25 -5.28 -6.36
N ARG A 82 8.22 -5.39 -7.26
CA ARG A 82 8.63 -6.69 -7.83
C ARG A 82 9.16 -7.66 -6.77
N ASN A 83 9.98 -7.16 -5.84
CA ASN A 83 10.44 -7.96 -4.71
C ASN A 83 9.27 -8.46 -3.85
N ALA A 84 8.28 -7.60 -3.60
CA ALA A 84 7.09 -7.96 -2.84
C ALA A 84 6.22 -9.00 -3.58
N LEU A 85 6.04 -8.88 -4.90
CA LEU A 85 5.34 -9.89 -5.70
C LEU A 85 6.05 -11.24 -5.69
N GLN A 86 7.38 -11.22 -5.81
CA GLN A 86 8.18 -12.44 -5.74
C GLN A 86 8.12 -13.08 -4.34
N ALA A 87 8.09 -12.27 -3.28
CA ALA A 87 7.92 -12.75 -1.92
C ALA A 87 6.54 -13.41 -1.74
N VAL A 88 5.45 -12.82 -2.26
CA VAL A 88 4.11 -13.45 -2.27
C VAL A 88 4.18 -14.84 -2.89
N ARG A 89 4.71 -14.95 -4.11
CA ARG A 89 4.83 -16.24 -4.84
C ARG A 89 5.61 -17.28 -4.03
N THR A 90 6.72 -16.86 -3.43
CA THR A 90 7.63 -17.75 -2.69
C THR A 90 7.02 -18.20 -1.36
N VAL A 91 6.49 -17.26 -0.57
CA VAL A 91 5.91 -17.52 0.75
C VAL A 91 4.65 -18.36 0.63
N MET A 92 3.77 -18.07 -0.32
CA MET A 92 2.56 -18.88 -0.54
C MET A 92 2.88 -20.32 -0.95
N ALA A 93 3.98 -20.53 -1.69
CA ALA A 93 4.39 -21.87 -2.12
C ALA A 93 5.07 -22.68 -1.00
N GLN A 94 5.66 -22.03 0.01
CA GLN A 94 6.56 -22.67 0.98
C GLN A 94 6.08 -22.61 2.43
N CYS A 95 5.24 -21.65 2.79
CA CYS A 95 4.82 -21.39 4.17
C CYS A 95 3.35 -21.79 4.39
N LYS A 96 3.08 -22.53 5.46
CA LYS A 96 1.70 -22.89 5.87
C LYS A 96 0.95 -21.71 6.50
N ASP A 97 1.70 -20.81 7.11
CA ASP A 97 1.31 -19.59 7.84
C ASP A 97 1.60 -18.32 7.02
N TRP A 98 1.42 -18.41 5.69
CA TRP A 98 1.69 -17.31 4.76
C TRP A 98 0.89 -16.05 5.08
N ASP A 99 -0.29 -16.18 5.71
CA ASP A 99 -1.18 -15.10 6.10
C ASP A 99 -0.57 -14.18 7.17
N GLN A 100 0.26 -14.74 8.06
CA GLN A 100 1.02 -13.97 9.05
C GLN A 100 2.40 -13.57 8.55
N ALA A 101 3.07 -14.46 7.82
CA ALA A 101 4.42 -14.22 7.32
C ALA A 101 4.46 -13.10 6.27
N LEU A 102 3.46 -13.04 5.38
CA LEU A 102 3.46 -12.11 4.26
C LEU A 102 3.37 -10.63 4.68
N PRO A 103 2.45 -10.21 5.58
CA PRO A 103 2.44 -8.85 6.11
C PRO A 103 3.75 -8.43 6.79
N PHE A 104 4.39 -9.37 7.50
CA PHE A 104 5.68 -9.10 8.15
C PHE A 104 6.79 -8.89 7.11
N ILE A 105 6.93 -9.81 6.15
CA ILE A 105 7.97 -9.73 5.12
C ILE A 105 7.78 -8.45 4.28
N THR A 106 6.56 -8.16 3.86
CA THR A 106 6.30 -6.97 3.05
C THR A 106 6.48 -5.67 3.84
N GLY A 107 5.90 -5.58 5.04
CA GLY A 107 5.91 -4.38 5.86
C GLY A 107 7.25 -4.09 6.54
N ALA A 108 7.81 -5.07 7.26
CA ALA A 108 9.01 -4.86 8.06
C ALA A 108 10.31 -5.03 7.26
N ILE A 109 10.32 -5.89 6.23
CA ILE A 109 11.55 -6.22 5.49
C ILE A 109 11.62 -5.45 4.17
N ILE A 110 10.65 -5.63 3.27
CA ILE A 110 10.73 -5.07 1.91
C ILE A 110 10.54 -3.56 1.92
N TYR A 111 9.42 -3.09 2.49
CA TYR A 111 9.11 -1.67 2.50
C TYR A 111 9.69 -0.93 3.70
N GLY A 112 9.84 -1.61 4.85
CA GLY A 112 10.31 -1.02 6.10
C GLY A 112 11.78 -1.23 6.41
N GLY A 113 12.49 -2.16 5.74
CA GLY A 113 13.83 -2.58 6.14
C GLY A 113 14.92 -1.51 6.01
N HIS A 114 14.64 -0.41 5.32
CA HIS A 114 15.55 0.73 5.16
C HIS A 114 15.14 1.96 6.00
N ILE A 115 14.07 1.85 6.78
CA ILE A 115 13.52 2.94 7.59
C ILE A 115 14.17 2.89 8.96
N LEU A 116 14.75 4.02 9.39
CA LEU A 116 15.42 4.14 10.69
C LEU A 116 14.50 4.69 11.79
N GLU A 117 13.49 5.49 11.43
CA GLU A 117 12.55 6.05 12.39
C GLU A 117 11.50 5.02 12.79
N GLU A 118 11.47 4.68 14.08
CA GLU A 118 10.54 3.66 14.62
C GLU A 118 9.07 3.98 14.35
N ASP A 119 8.67 5.25 14.40
CA ASP A 119 7.30 5.68 14.10
C ASP A 119 6.91 5.40 12.66
N ASP A 120 7.83 5.65 11.73
CA ASP A 120 7.60 5.40 10.31
C ASP A 120 7.61 3.88 10.03
N VAL A 121 8.50 3.10 10.67
CA VAL A 121 8.50 1.62 10.60
C VAL A 121 7.16 1.07 11.06
N ARG A 122 6.68 1.51 12.23
CA ARG A 122 5.39 1.08 12.78
C ARG A 122 4.24 1.44 11.85
N SER A 123 4.26 2.65 11.28
CA SER A 123 3.24 3.07 10.32
C SER A 123 3.25 2.24 9.05
N VAL A 124 4.40 1.96 8.44
CA VAL A 124 4.51 1.15 7.22
C VAL A 124 4.05 -0.28 7.49
N THR A 125 4.47 -0.86 8.60
CA THR A 125 4.08 -2.22 9.02
C THR A 125 2.58 -2.32 9.24
N ALA A 126 1.96 -1.33 9.89
CA ALA A 126 0.51 -1.30 10.12
C ALA A 126 -0.28 -1.19 8.81
N VAL A 127 0.19 -0.37 7.85
CA VAL A 127 -0.44 -0.27 6.53
C VAL A 127 -0.32 -1.60 5.77
N ALA A 128 0.84 -2.25 5.80
CA ALA A 128 1.04 -3.56 5.18
C ALA A 128 0.11 -4.63 5.78
N GLN A 129 0.00 -4.69 7.10
CA GLN A 129 -0.94 -5.57 7.81
C GLN A 129 -2.38 -5.33 7.36
N HIS A 130 -2.83 -4.06 7.36
CA HIS A 130 -4.19 -3.74 6.95
C HIS A 130 -4.50 -4.03 5.48
N CYS A 131 -3.52 -3.86 4.59
CA CYS A 131 -3.71 -4.18 3.18
C CYS A 131 -3.72 -5.68 2.91
N LEU A 132 -2.89 -6.46 3.59
CA LEU A 132 -2.61 -7.85 3.22
C LEU A 132 -3.35 -8.89 4.06
N GLN A 133 -3.70 -8.58 5.31
CA GLN A 133 -4.53 -9.48 6.12
C GLN A 133 -5.90 -9.69 5.49
N GLU A 134 -6.45 -10.90 5.65
CA GLU A 134 -7.82 -11.13 5.21
C GLU A 134 -8.80 -10.21 5.95
N PRO A 135 -9.77 -9.63 5.24
CA PRO A 135 -10.81 -8.84 5.88
C PRO A 135 -11.64 -9.79 6.75
N HIS A 136 -11.32 -9.86 8.04
CA HIS A 136 -12.23 -10.42 9.03
C HIS A 136 -13.57 -9.70 8.90
N HIS A 137 -14.68 -10.43 9.03
CA HIS A 137 -16.06 -9.93 8.89
C HIS A 137 -16.46 -8.75 9.84
N GLY A 138 -15.51 -8.19 10.60
CA GLY A 138 -15.68 -7.00 11.44
C GLY A 138 -14.66 -5.88 11.22
N SER A 139 -13.71 -6.00 10.28
CA SER A 139 -12.69 -4.97 10.06
C SER A 139 -13.23 -3.86 9.15
N GLY A 140 -13.64 -2.75 9.79
CA GLY A 140 -13.71 -1.40 9.21
C GLY A 140 -14.14 -1.28 7.75
N ARG A 141 -15.41 -0.93 7.53
CA ARG A 141 -16.05 -0.79 6.21
C ARG A 141 -15.25 0.06 5.19
N GLY A 142 -14.35 0.95 5.61
CA GLY A 142 -13.63 1.87 4.70
C GLY A 142 -12.71 1.18 3.68
N LEU A 143 -11.63 0.51 4.12
CA LEU A 143 -10.62 -0.07 3.22
C LEU A 143 -11.17 -1.27 2.44
N SER A 144 -11.97 -2.12 3.08
CA SER A 144 -12.64 -3.24 2.41
C SER A 144 -13.62 -2.75 1.35
N HIS A 145 -14.35 -1.64 1.58
CA HIS A 145 -15.24 -1.05 0.58
C HIS A 145 -14.48 -0.36 -0.55
N VAL A 146 -13.35 0.31 -0.27
CA VAL A 146 -12.49 0.86 -1.34
C VAL A 146 -11.88 -0.26 -2.17
N MET A 147 -11.39 -1.33 -1.55
CA MET A 147 -10.89 -2.52 -2.25
C MET A 147 -12.01 -3.17 -3.09
N SER A 148 -13.20 -3.37 -2.53
CA SER A 148 -14.34 -3.91 -3.27
C SER A 148 -14.80 -3.00 -4.42
N ALA A 149 -14.80 -1.68 -4.23
CA ALA A 149 -15.15 -0.72 -5.28
C ALA A 149 -14.12 -0.70 -6.43
N LEU A 150 -12.83 -0.81 -6.10
CA LEU A 150 -11.76 -0.91 -7.11
C LEU A 150 -11.81 -2.24 -7.89
N VAL A 151 -12.23 -3.34 -7.25
CA VAL A 151 -12.45 -4.64 -7.91
C VAL A 151 -13.70 -4.62 -8.80
N ALA A 152 -14.77 -3.95 -8.35
CA ALA A 152 -16.06 -3.92 -9.07
C ALA A 152 -16.10 -2.91 -10.24
N GLY A 153 -15.25 -1.88 -10.24
CA GLY A 153 -15.26 -0.79 -11.22
C GLY A 153 -14.64 -1.08 -12.60
N GLY A 154 -14.44 -2.35 -12.97
CA GLY A 154 -13.76 -2.76 -14.21
C GLY A 154 -14.67 -2.95 -15.45
N GLY A 155 -15.91 -2.45 -15.42
CA GLY A 155 -16.86 -2.60 -16.53
C GLY A 155 -17.73 -1.37 -16.75
N SER A 156 -17.30 -0.48 -17.64
CA SER A 156 -18.12 0.36 -18.52
C SER A 156 -17.23 0.94 -19.62
#